data_AF-A0A4Q2Z2W8-F1
#
_entry.id   AF-A0A4Q2Z2W8-F1
#
_cell.length_a   1.000
_cell.length_b   1.000
_cell.length_c   1.000
_cell.angle_alpha   90.00
_cell.angle_beta   90.00
_cell.angle_gamma   90.00
#
_symmetry.space_group_name_H-M   'P 1'
#
loop_
_entity.id
_entity.type
_entity.pdbx_description
1 polymer ?
#
loop_
_entity_poly.entity_id
_entity_poly.type
_entity_poly.pdbx_seq_one_letter_code
_entity_poly.pdbx_strand_id
1 'polypeptide(L)'
;MRGWILALAAIASSAPAAAQAIKMPIAKGLWIAATDKCATATNGYAFDGARWGAIYFYGPEGSMGPAVELEPITQTRPVAGGFTYMQFGGYDGVGYFQVKSLGPNRMTFRTGAPGPEGVQVMDDILVRCDLSATSPRMQAALKRSVPALAVK
;
A
#
# COMPACT_ATOMS: atom_id res chain seq x y z
N MET A 1 31.68 54.33 29.37
CA MET A 1 31.76 52.93 28.91
C MET A 1 30.49 52.20 29.33
N ARG A 2 29.52 52.01 28.43
CA ARG A 2 28.27 51.29 28.68
C ARG A 2 28.31 50.03 27.81
N GLY A 3 28.64 48.89 28.43
CA GLY A 3 28.59 47.58 27.77
C GLY A 3 27.15 47.09 27.69
N TRP A 4 26.67 46.83 26.49
CA TRP A 4 25.40 46.14 26.25
C TRP A 4 25.74 44.76 25.69
N ILE A 5 25.50 43.72 26.49
CA ILE A 5 25.55 42.33 26.04
C ILE A 5 24.16 42.02 25.50
N LEU A 6 24.03 41.90 24.18
CA LEU A 6 22.85 41.35 23.54
C LEU A 6 22.96 39.82 23.57
N ALA A 7 22.19 39.18 24.46
CA ALA A 7 21.98 37.75 24.44
C ALA A 7 21.00 37.40 23.31
N LEU A 8 21.47 36.71 22.25
CA LEU A 8 20.60 36.06 21.29
C LEU A 8 20.11 34.73 21.86
N ALA A 9 18.84 34.66 22.25
CA ALA A 9 18.15 33.41 22.49
C ALA A 9 17.77 32.79 21.13
N ALA A 10 18.54 31.79 20.68
CA ALA A 10 18.19 30.95 19.56
C ALA A 10 17.08 29.98 19.98
N ILE A 11 15.83 30.35 19.73
CA ILE A 11 14.69 29.43 19.79
C ILE A 11 14.81 28.45 18.62
N ALA A 12 15.45 27.31 18.87
CA ALA A 12 15.39 26.15 17.99
C ALA A 12 13.97 25.57 18.07
N SER A 13 13.07 26.10 17.26
CA SER A 13 11.74 25.54 17.06
C SER A 13 11.89 24.24 16.26
N SER A 14 12.07 23.11 16.97
CA SER A 14 11.91 21.77 16.41
C SER A 14 10.43 21.58 16.06
N ALA A 15 10.04 22.11 14.90
CA ALA A 15 8.76 21.78 14.29
C ALA A 15 8.74 20.26 14.05
N PRO A 16 7.73 19.52 14.54
CA PRO A 16 7.57 18.11 14.21
C PRO A 16 7.53 18.00 12.68
N ALA A 17 8.36 17.14 12.10
CA ALA A 17 8.26 16.80 10.70
C ALA A 17 6.82 16.31 10.45
N ALA A 18 6.02 17.13 9.77
CA ALA A 18 4.65 16.78 9.44
C ALA A 18 4.71 15.45 8.68
N ALA A 19 4.04 14.43 9.22
CA ALA A 19 3.95 13.13 8.56
C ALA A 19 3.43 13.38 7.13
N GLN A 20 4.22 13.01 6.12
CA GLN A 20 3.79 13.13 4.73
C GLN A 20 2.51 12.31 4.55
N ALA A 21 1.44 12.98 4.12
CA ALA A 21 0.19 12.29 3.83
C ALA A 21 0.41 11.35 2.65
N ILE A 22 0.21 10.04 2.89
CA ILE A 22 0.27 9.01 1.85
C ILE A 22 -0.85 9.28 0.84
N LYS A 23 -0.47 9.66 -0.38
CA LYS A 23 -1.43 10.01 -1.45
C LYS A 23 -1.38 8.96 -2.54
N MET A 24 -2.31 8.01 -2.43
CA MET A 24 -2.49 6.94 -3.40
C MET A 24 -3.59 7.29 -4.41
N PRO A 25 -3.45 6.90 -5.70
CA PRO A 25 -4.46 7.19 -6.73
C PRO A 25 -5.63 6.18 -6.72
N ILE A 26 -5.76 5.37 -5.68
CA ILE A 26 -6.72 4.28 -5.55
C ILE A 26 -7.44 4.34 -4.21
N ALA A 27 -8.67 3.82 -4.17
CA ALA A 27 -9.44 3.75 -2.94
C ALA A 27 -8.95 2.61 -2.03
N LYS A 28 -9.25 2.75 -0.73
CA LYS A 28 -9.07 1.66 0.24
C LYS A 28 -9.88 0.43 -0.16
N GLY A 29 -9.34 -0.76 0.05
CA GLY A 29 -10.06 -2.01 -0.18
C GLY A 29 -9.17 -3.22 -0.35
N LEU A 30 -9.80 -4.35 -0.63
CA LEU A 30 -9.14 -5.54 -1.17
C LEU A 30 -9.09 -5.41 -2.70
N TRP A 31 -7.92 -5.61 -3.28
CA TRP A 31 -7.65 -5.59 -4.70
C TRP A 31 -7.25 -6.98 -5.15
N ILE A 32 -8.02 -7.58 -6.07
CA ILE A 32 -7.79 -8.94 -6.57
C ILE A 32 -7.50 -8.90 -8.07
N ALA A 33 -6.93 -9.97 -8.63
CA ALA A 33 -6.74 -10.08 -10.06
C ALA A 33 -8.07 -9.89 -10.80
N ALA A 34 -8.07 -9.18 -11.92
CA ALA A 34 -9.30 -8.88 -12.67
C ALA A 34 -9.99 -10.13 -13.26
N THR A 35 -9.30 -11.27 -13.29
CA THR A 35 -9.83 -12.58 -13.69
C THR A 35 -10.55 -13.30 -12.56
N ASP A 36 -10.36 -12.86 -11.31
CA ASP A 36 -10.95 -13.47 -10.12
C ASP A 36 -12.29 -12.84 -9.77
N LYS A 37 -13.05 -13.52 -8.90
CA LYS A 37 -14.33 -13.04 -8.39
C LYS A 37 -14.22 -12.73 -6.90
N CYS A 38 -14.69 -11.55 -6.48
CA CYS A 38 -14.64 -11.12 -5.08
C CYS A 38 -15.19 -12.18 -4.11
N ALA A 39 -16.30 -12.83 -4.47
CA ALA A 39 -16.97 -13.81 -3.61
C ALA A 39 -16.15 -15.09 -3.35
N THR A 40 -15.17 -15.40 -4.21
CA THR A 40 -14.39 -16.65 -4.13
C THR A 40 -12.88 -16.42 -4.06
N ALA A 41 -12.42 -15.17 -4.12
CA ALA A 41 -11.00 -14.85 -4.06
C ALA A 41 -10.38 -15.35 -2.75
N THR A 42 -9.31 -16.12 -2.89
CA THR A 42 -8.53 -16.66 -1.77
C THR A 42 -7.26 -15.87 -1.51
N ASN A 43 -6.93 -14.93 -2.39
CA ASN A 43 -5.80 -14.03 -2.28
C ASN A 43 -6.15 -12.64 -2.84
N GLY A 44 -5.32 -11.67 -2.50
CA GLY A 44 -5.36 -10.32 -3.04
C GLY A 44 -4.44 -9.39 -2.27
N TYR A 45 -4.49 -8.11 -2.60
CA TYR A 45 -3.74 -7.06 -1.93
C TYR A 45 -4.68 -6.14 -1.16
N ALA A 46 -4.42 -5.91 0.12
CA ALA A 46 -5.20 -4.96 0.92
C ALA A 46 -4.51 -3.60 0.98
N PHE A 47 -5.28 -2.54 0.75
CA PHE A 47 -4.86 -1.16 0.95
C PHE A 47 -5.75 -0.46 1.96
N ASP A 48 -5.20 -0.02 3.08
CA ASP A 48 -6.00 0.55 4.18
C ASP A 48 -5.90 2.08 4.31
N GLY A 49 -5.17 2.71 3.39
CA GLY A 49 -4.84 4.15 3.43
C GLY A 49 -3.41 4.44 3.87
N ALA A 50 -2.77 3.51 4.57
CA ALA A 50 -1.41 3.66 5.07
C ALA A 50 -0.52 2.45 4.77
N ARG A 51 -1.10 1.24 4.68
CA ARG A 51 -0.41 -0.02 4.42
C ARG A 51 -0.90 -0.64 3.12
N TRP A 52 0.01 -1.30 2.41
CA TRP A 52 -0.26 -2.09 1.22
C TRP A 52 0.42 -3.45 1.35
N GLY A 53 -0.20 -4.50 0.81
CA GLY A 53 0.42 -5.81 0.85
C GLY A 53 -0.54 -6.97 0.67
N ALA A 54 0.01 -8.18 0.61
CA ALA A 54 -0.74 -9.37 0.27
C ALA A 54 -1.53 -9.93 1.47
N ILE A 55 -2.69 -10.49 1.17
CA ILE A 55 -3.46 -11.34 2.07
C ILE A 55 -3.89 -12.57 1.29
N TYR A 56 -3.55 -13.76 1.80
CA TYR A 56 -3.82 -14.99 1.06
C TYR A 56 -3.98 -16.21 1.96
N PHE A 57 -4.78 -17.16 1.49
CA PHE A 57 -4.91 -18.49 2.06
C PHE A 57 -4.05 -19.47 1.27
N TYR A 58 -3.40 -20.42 1.95
CA TYR A 58 -2.44 -21.35 1.36
C TYR A 58 -2.69 -22.79 1.82
N GLY A 59 -1.89 -23.75 1.34
CA GLY A 59 -2.12 -25.18 1.55
C GLY A 59 -3.18 -25.77 0.62
N PRO A 60 -3.44 -27.10 0.68
CA PRO A 60 -4.46 -27.75 -0.15
C PRO A 60 -5.80 -27.03 0.00
N GLU A 61 -6.38 -26.62 -1.13
CA GLU A 61 -7.66 -25.89 -1.22
C GLU A 61 -7.71 -24.59 -0.38
N GLY A 62 -6.55 -24.00 -0.08
CA GLY A 62 -6.45 -22.82 0.77
C GLY A 62 -6.83 -23.11 2.23
N SER A 63 -6.68 -24.33 2.73
CA SER A 63 -7.06 -24.71 4.11
C SER A 63 -6.32 -23.95 5.22
N MET A 64 -5.17 -23.33 4.93
CA MET A 64 -4.34 -22.60 5.89
C MET A 64 -4.41 -21.07 5.69
N GLY A 65 -4.00 -20.32 6.72
CA GLY A 65 -3.95 -18.86 6.70
C GLY A 65 -5.13 -18.13 7.36
N PRO A 66 -5.24 -16.80 7.18
CA PRO A 66 -4.53 -16.03 6.16
C PRO A 66 -3.06 -15.77 6.54
N ALA A 67 -2.18 -15.87 5.56
CA ALA A 67 -0.92 -15.14 5.59
C ALA A 67 -1.23 -13.66 5.28
N VAL A 68 -0.56 -12.75 5.99
CA VAL A 68 -0.77 -11.30 5.87
C VAL A 68 0.59 -10.64 5.84
N GLU A 69 0.90 -10.02 4.71
CA GLU A 69 2.19 -9.40 4.42
C GLU A 69 1.95 -7.92 4.10
N LEU A 70 1.51 -7.17 5.12
CA LEU A 70 1.16 -5.75 4.98
C LEU A 70 2.30 -4.87 5.47
N GLU A 71 2.80 -4.03 4.58
CA GLU A 71 3.90 -3.10 4.86
C GLU A 71 3.40 -1.65 4.88
N PRO A 72 3.92 -0.81 5.80
CA PRO A 72 3.61 0.62 5.81
C PRO A 72 4.20 1.30 4.57
N ILE A 73 3.35 2.04 3.87
CA ILE A 73 3.77 2.96 2.82
C ILE A 73 4.40 4.16 3.54
N THR A 74 5.69 4.34 3.32
CA THR A 74 6.48 5.41 3.93
C THR A 74 6.53 6.66 3.05
N GLN A 75 6.48 6.47 1.73
CA GLN A 75 6.45 7.56 0.76
C GLN A 75 5.69 7.15 -0.50
N THR A 76 5.04 8.12 -1.13
CA THR A 76 4.46 7.99 -2.46
C THR A 76 4.98 9.08 -3.37
N ARG A 77 5.25 8.78 -4.64
CA ARG A 77 5.62 9.79 -5.63
C ARG A 77 5.08 9.46 -7.02
N PRO A 78 4.67 10.44 -7.83
CA PRO A 78 4.32 10.20 -9.23
C PRO A 78 5.57 9.78 -10.01
N VAL A 79 5.40 8.85 -10.94
CA VAL A 79 6.43 8.41 -11.90
C VAL A 79 5.85 8.33 -13.31
N ALA A 80 6.72 8.11 -14.30
CA ALA A 80 6.35 8.11 -15.71
C ALA A 80 5.20 7.13 -16.03
N GLY A 81 4.44 7.42 -17.08
CA GLY A 81 3.31 6.58 -17.51
C GLY A 81 2.02 6.73 -16.69
N GLY A 82 1.98 7.69 -15.75
CA GLY A 82 0.83 7.95 -14.88
C GLY A 82 0.79 7.03 -13.65
N PHE A 83 1.91 6.40 -13.32
CA PHE A 83 2.04 5.56 -12.14
C PHE A 83 2.36 6.39 -10.89
N THR A 84 2.03 5.84 -9.74
CA THR A 84 2.48 6.29 -8.41
C THR A 84 3.33 5.19 -7.81
N TYR A 85 4.57 5.50 -7.49
CA TYR A 85 5.49 4.62 -6.78
C TYR A 85 5.10 4.57 -5.29
N MET A 86 5.12 3.36 -4.72
CA MET A 86 4.93 3.08 -3.30
C MET A 86 6.25 2.64 -2.68
N GLN A 87 6.75 3.39 -1.70
CA GLN A 87 7.94 3.02 -0.94
C GLN A 87 7.55 2.36 0.38
N PHE A 88 8.12 1.20 0.67
CA PHE A 88 7.95 0.49 1.93
C PHE A 88 9.20 0.67 2.83
N GLY A 89 8.99 0.76 4.15
CA GLY A 89 10.07 0.67 5.14
C GLY A 89 11.18 1.73 5.06
N GLY A 90 11.00 2.83 4.30
CA GLY A 90 11.99 3.90 4.18
C GLY A 90 13.25 3.54 3.38
N TYR A 91 13.26 2.38 2.71
CA TYR A 91 14.36 1.93 1.87
C TYR A 91 13.96 2.00 0.39
N ASP A 92 14.79 2.63 -0.45
CA ASP A 92 14.60 2.65 -1.91
C ASP A 92 15.46 1.55 -2.53
N GLY A 93 14.87 0.36 -2.64
CA GLY A 93 15.51 -0.80 -3.27
C GLY A 93 15.44 -0.75 -4.79
N VAL A 94 16.16 -1.67 -5.45
CA VAL A 94 16.09 -1.84 -6.91
C VAL A 94 14.72 -2.39 -7.34
N GLY A 95 14.09 -3.20 -6.47
CA GLY A 95 12.71 -3.63 -6.65
C GLY A 95 11.72 -2.52 -6.29
N TYR A 96 10.59 -2.47 -6.98
CA TYR A 96 9.61 -1.42 -6.80
C TYR A 96 8.17 -1.89 -6.96
N PHE A 97 7.28 -1.10 -6.36
CA PHE A 97 5.84 -1.26 -6.48
C PHE A 97 5.22 0.03 -6.97
N GLN A 98 4.44 -0.06 -8.04
CA GLN A 98 3.82 1.09 -8.66
C GLN A 98 2.34 0.79 -8.94
N VAL A 99 1.49 1.81 -8.81
CA VAL A 99 0.07 1.70 -9.13
C VAL A 99 -0.34 2.76 -10.12
N LYS A 100 -1.23 2.43 -11.03
CA LYS A 100 -1.89 3.38 -11.93
C LYS A 100 -3.38 3.15 -11.88
N SER A 101 -4.13 4.17 -11.45
CA SER A 101 -5.58 4.10 -11.47
C SER A 101 -6.11 4.01 -12.90
N LEU A 102 -7.05 3.09 -13.13
CA LEU A 102 -7.81 2.96 -14.36
C LEU A 102 -9.30 3.32 -14.14
N GLY A 103 -9.64 3.82 -12.96
CA GLY A 103 -10.99 4.08 -12.49
C GLY A 103 -11.14 3.82 -10.99
N PRO A 104 -12.34 4.07 -10.41
CA PRO A 104 -12.54 3.98 -8.97
C PRO A 104 -12.32 2.56 -8.39
N ASN A 105 -12.56 1.53 -9.19
CA ASN A 105 -12.48 0.13 -8.77
C ASN A 105 -11.55 -0.72 -9.66
N ARG A 106 -10.63 -0.07 -10.40
CA ARG A 106 -9.71 -0.77 -11.30
C ARG A 106 -8.36 -0.06 -11.37
N MET A 107 -7.28 -0.81 -11.39
CA MET A 107 -5.93 -0.27 -11.54
C MET A 107 -4.99 -1.23 -12.26
N THR A 108 -3.87 -0.72 -12.75
CA THR A 108 -2.67 -1.51 -13.02
C THR A 108 -1.80 -1.50 -11.77
N PHE A 109 -1.44 -2.69 -11.28
CA PHE A 109 -0.40 -2.88 -10.28
C PHE A 109 0.86 -3.37 -11.00
N ARG A 110 1.95 -2.62 -10.85
CA ARG A 110 3.22 -2.91 -11.48
C ARG A 110 4.24 -3.28 -10.41
N THR A 111 4.86 -4.44 -10.58
CA THR A 111 6.00 -4.86 -9.76
C THR A 111 7.25 -4.88 -10.62
N GLY A 112 8.33 -4.33 -10.08
CA GLY A 112 9.67 -4.45 -10.63
C GLY A 112 10.51 -5.26 -9.66
N ALA A 113 11.14 -6.34 -10.11
CA ALA A 113 12.06 -7.12 -9.30
C ALA A 113 13.42 -7.23 -10.00
N PRO A 114 14.54 -7.12 -9.27
CA PRO A 114 15.86 -7.35 -9.86
C PRO A 114 15.99 -8.81 -10.27
N GLY A 115 16.39 -9.04 -11.53
CA GLY A 115 16.73 -10.34 -12.09
C GLY A 115 18.11 -10.32 -12.75
N PRO A 116 18.58 -11.47 -13.29
CA PRO A 116 19.92 -11.59 -13.88
C PRO A 116 20.20 -10.64 -15.05
N GLU A 117 19.16 -10.29 -15.81
CA GLU A 117 19.25 -9.46 -17.02
C GLU A 117 18.81 -7.99 -16.78
N GLY A 118 18.60 -7.62 -15.52
CA GLY A 118 18.06 -6.31 -15.13
C GLY A 118 16.72 -6.43 -14.42
N VAL A 119 15.98 -5.31 -14.36
CA VAL A 119 14.68 -5.29 -13.66
C VAL A 119 13.62 -5.99 -14.51
N GLN A 120 13.06 -7.07 -13.97
CA GLN A 120 11.90 -7.75 -14.53
C GLN A 120 10.64 -7.03 -14.08
N VAL A 121 9.79 -6.65 -15.04
CA VAL A 121 8.58 -5.87 -14.80
C VAL A 121 7.35 -6.70 -15.11
N MET A 122 6.41 -6.73 -14.18
CA MET A 122 5.11 -7.38 -14.33
C MET A 122 4.00 -6.38 -14.06
N ASP A 123 3.00 -6.36 -14.95
CA ASP A 123 1.80 -5.53 -14.82
C ASP A 123 0.58 -6.42 -14.67
N ASP A 124 -0.10 -6.30 -13.53
CA ASP A 124 -1.37 -6.96 -13.26
C ASP A 124 -2.52 -5.94 -13.30
N ILE A 125 -3.65 -6.33 -13.87
CA ILE A 125 -4.89 -5.55 -13.73
C ILE A 125 -5.63 -6.04 -12.49
N LEU A 126 -5.78 -5.17 -11.50
CA LEU A 126 -6.52 -5.47 -10.29
C LEU A 126 -7.87 -4.74 -10.26
N VAL A 127 -8.85 -5.39 -9.62
CA VAL A 127 -10.19 -4.82 -9.36
C VAL A 127 -10.44 -4.76 -7.86
N ARG A 128 -11.11 -3.68 -7.43
CA ARG A 128 -11.45 -3.48 -6.01
C ARG A 128 -12.70 -4.27 -5.64
N CYS A 129 -12.63 -5.00 -4.55
CA CYS A 129 -13.76 -5.66 -3.91
C CYS A 129 -14.22 -4.86 -2.69
N ASP A 130 -15.52 -4.61 -2.61
CA ASP A 130 -16.12 -4.16 -1.35
C ASP A 130 -16.11 -5.31 -0.34
N LEU A 131 -15.92 -5.00 0.94
CA LEU A 131 -15.79 -6.01 1.99
C LEU A 131 -16.98 -6.98 1.99
N SER A 132 -18.21 -6.47 1.84
CA SER A 132 -19.43 -7.29 1.78
C SER A 132 -19.52 -8.22 0.57
N ALA A 133 -18.78 -7.95 -0.50
CA ALA A 133 -18.73 -8.79 -1.70
C ALA A 133 -17.69 -9.92 -1.60
N THR A 134 -16.87 -9.94 -0.54
CA THR A 134 -15.86 -10.98 -0.32
C THR A 134 -16.44 -12.18 0.44
N SER A 135 -15.79 -13.35 0.32
CA SER A 135 -16.20 -14.55 1.07
C SER A 135 -16.24 -14.30 2.58
N PRO A 136 -17.10 -14.99 3.37
CA PRO A 136 -17.13 -14.82 4.83
C PRO A 136 -15.76 -15.00 5.49
N ARG A 137 -14.96 -15.92 4.96
CA ARG A 137 -13.60 -16.18 5.43
C ARG A 137 -12.66 -15.00 5.16
N MET A 138 -12.71 -14.43 3.95
CA MET A 138 -11.92 -13.25 3.61
C MET A 138 -12.39 -12.01 4.40
N GLN A 139 -13.71 -11.85 4.60
CA GLN A 139 -14.25 -10.79 5.45
C GLN A 139 -13.68 -10.86 6.87
N ALA A 140 -13.66 -12.05 7.47
CA ALA A 140 -13.10 -12.25 8.80
C ALA A 140 -11.59 -11.92 8.84
N ALA A 141 -10.85 -12.36 7.82
CA ALA A 141 -9.43 -12.07 7.68
C ALA A 141 -9.14 -10.55 7.57
N LEU A 142 -9.89 -9.84 6.72
CA LEU A 142 -9.75 -8.39 6.54
C LEU A 142 -10.15 -7.62 7.80
N LYS A 143 -11.25 -7.99 8.46
CA LYS A 143 -11.66 -7.35 9.71
C LYS A 143 -10.61 -7.48 10.82
N ARG A 144 -9.94 -8.64 10.91
CA ARG A 144 -8.90 -8.91 11.91
C ARG A 144 -7.60 -8.17 11.61
N SER A 145 -7.14 -8.22 10.36
CA SER A 145 -5.78 -7.79 10.00
C SER A 145 -5.73 -6.37 9.44
N VAL A 146 -6.86 -5.88 8.93
CA VAL A 146 -7.00 -4.60 8.24
C VAL A 146 -8.25 -3.86 8.72
N PRO A 147 -8.37 -3.56 10.02
CA PRO A 147 -9.60 -3.03 10.61
C PRO A 147 -10.05 -1.70 10.00
N ALA A 148 -9.12 -0.90 9.46
CA ALA A 148 -9.41 0.35 8.75
C ALA A 148 -10.23 0.16 7.45
N LEU A 149 -10.36 -1.08 6.94
CA LEU A 149 -11.27 -1.42 5.84
C LEU A 149 -12.71 -1.73 6.28
N ALA A 150 -12.93 -1.97 7.58
CA ALA A 150 -14.25 -2.27 8.12
C ALA A 150 -15.04 -1.01 8.50
N VAL A 151 -14.38 0.14 8.57
CA VAL A 151 -14.98 1.44 8.92
C VAL A 151 -15.45 2.12 7.62
N LYS A 152 -16.74 2.45 7.56
CA LYS A 152 -17.35 3.23 6.46
C LYS A 152 -17.09 4.72 6.63
#